data_AF-A0A7V3H374-F1
#
_entry.id   AF-A0A7V3H374-F1
#
_cell.length_a   1.000
_cell.length_b   1.000
_cell.length_c   1.000
_cell.angle_alpha   90.00
_cell.angle_beta   90.00
_cell.angle_gamma   90.00
#
_symmetry.space_group_name_H-M   'P 1'
#
loop_
_entity.id
_entity.type
_entity.pdbx_description
1 polymer ?
#
loop_
_entity_poly.entity_id
_entity_poly.type
_entity_poly.pdbx_seq_one_letter_code
_entity_poly.pdbx_strand_id
1 'polypeptide(L)'
;YTSGTTGLPKGALLTHSNMLKMGQNLLRVDPCHPDDDFVSFLPFAWIGEQMMSISCGLQAGFTLNFPEEPETVLHDFREIGPQVMFSSARLYEQMLRSVQVKHLDATYLKRKAFQAAMAIGGRLADLKFARRRPPAWLRALGAVAEVAVHRKLRDHLGLSRIRNAYTGGSAMGQEQFRFFHAMGVNVKQIYGQTEIAGISVLHRSDDIKPDTVGKPIPETEVRISETGEILSRSPSVFLGYYKNPEATAAALRDGWLHSGDTGFLDEDGHLVFFDRTQDVMVLRDGNRFSPLYLESRLKFSPYVKDAWVVGHERPFMAAVICIDYGVVGKWAEDRGIPYTSYADLSQDQRVYALVEATVRAANRGLPMAARIQKFVNLYKEFDADDDELTRTRKLRRSFLEDRYKEIVDALYLDAESVGIDSTITYEDGRVSQIRATLRIATVTREG
;
A
#
# COMPACT_ATOMS: atom_id res chain seq x y z
N TYR A 1 7.91 -21.59 -2.51
CA TYR A 1 9.21 -21.02 -2.07
C TYR A 1 9.01 -19.55 -1.73
N THR A 2 9.72 -19.03 -0.73
CA THR A 2 9.63 -17.64 -0.28
C THR A 2 11.03 -17.03 -0.20
N SER A 3 11.20 -15.85 -0.79
CA SER A 3 12.41 -15.05 -0.62
C SER A 3 12.28 -14.30 0.72
N GLY A 4 12.73 -14.93 1.80
CA GLY A 4 12.88 -14.26 3.09
C GLY A 4 13.85 -13.08 3.00
N THR A 5 14.09 -12.38 4.11
CA THR A 5 15.02 -11.23 4.16
C THR A 5 16.47 -11.56 3.78
N THR A 6 16.85 -12.85 3.80
CA THR A 6 18.18 -13.35 3.47
C THR A 6 18.45 -13.52 1.96
N GLY A 7 17.49 -13.20 1.08
CA GLY A 7 17.66 -13.25 -0.38
C GLY A 7 17.64 -14.65 -1.02
N LEU A 8 18.04 -15.70 -0.30
CA LEU A 8 17.94 -17.09 -0.76
C LEU A 8 16.51 -17.64 -0.58
N PRO A 9 15.89 -18.24 -1.62
CA PRO A 9 14.55 -18.83 -1.52
C PRO A 9 14.50 -19.99 -0.53
N LYS A 10 13.56 -19.93 0.42
CA LYS A 10 13.28 -21.01 1.38
C LYS A 10 12.01 -21.76 0.97
N GLY A 11 12.03 -23.08 1.01
CA GLY A 11 10.85 -23.90 0.69
C GLY A 11 9.98 -24.13 1.92
N ALA A 12 8.89 -23.36 2.09
CA ALA A 12 7.93 -23.61 3.17
C ALA A 12 7.15 -24.91 2.92
N LEU A 13 7.21 -25.85 3.86
CA LEU A 13 6.51 -27.14 3.76
C LEU A 13 5.07 -27.01 4.28
N LEU A 14 4.15 -26.73 3.36
CA LEU A 14 2.71 -26.68 3.63
C LEU A 14 2.07 -28.04 3.32
N THR A 15 1.36 -28.60 4.29
CA THR A 15 0.54 -29.79 4.09
C THR A 15 -0.83 -29.43 3.51
N HIS A 16 -1.52 -30.41 2.93
CA HIS A 16 -2.93 -30.25 2.54
C HIS A 16 -3.79 -29.79 3.73
N SER A 17 -3.54 -30.31 4.93
CA SER A 17 -4.28 -29.90 6.13
C SER A 17 -4.07 -28.42 6.45
N ASN A 18 -2.84 -27.90 6.34
CA ASN A 18 -2.58 -26.48 6.58
C ASN A 18 -3.39 -25.59 5.64
N MET A 19 -3.34 -25.92 4.34
CA MET A 19 -4.04 -25.19 3.29
C MET A 19 -5.56 -25.23 3.48
N LEU A 20 -6.13 -26.42 3.67
CA LEU A 20 -7.58 -26.58 3.85
C LEU A 20 -8.08 -25.90 5.13
N LYS A 21 -7.33 -26.00 6.24
CA LYS A 21 -7.69 -25.33 7.51
C LYS A 21 -7.71 -23.81 7.38
N MET A 22 -6.73 -23.22 6.71
CA MET A 22 -6.75 -21.79 6.40
C MET A 22 -8.00 -21.43 5.59
N GLY A 23 -8.31 -22.17 4.53
CA GLY A 23 -9.50 -21.92 3.70
C GLY A 23 -10.81 -22.04 4.47
N GLN A 24 -10.96 -23.07 5.31
CA GLN A 24 -12.13 -23.27 6.18
C GLN A 24 -12.32 -22.09 7.13
N ASN A 25 -11.24 -21.63 7.75
CA ASN A 25 -11.29 -20.54 8.70
C ASN A 25 -11.60 -19.21 8.03
N LEU A 26 -11.09 -18.96 6.82
CA LEU A 26 -11.49 -17.79 6.02
C LEU A 26 -12.98 -17.86 5.65
N LEU A 27 -13.46 -18.99 5.12
CA LEU A 27 -14.85 -19.16 4.69
C LEU A 27 -15.86 -19.12 5.85
N ARG A 28 -15.43 -19.42 7.09
CA ARG A 28 -16.26 -19.22 8.30
C ARG A 28 -16.48 -17.75 8.64
N VAL A 29 -15.53 -16.88 8.27
CA VAL A 29 -15.64 -15.43 8.51
C VAL A 29 -16.33 -14.75 7.34
N ASP A 30 -15.90 -15.06 6.12
CA ASP A 30 -16.45 -14.52 4.88
C ASP A 30 -16.79 -15.67 3.92
N PRO A 31 -18.04 -16.16 3.97
CA PRO A 31 -18.48 -17.20 3.06
C PRO A 31 -18.37 -16.79 1.58
N CYS A 32 -17.82 -17.69 0.79
CA CYS A 32 -17.91 -17.70 -0.66
C CYS A 32 -18.96 -18.75 -1.08
N HIS A 33 -19.60 -18.54 -2.21
CA HIS A 33 -20.69 -19.35 -2.72
C HIS A 33 -20.33 -19.95 -4.08
N PRO A 34 -20.91 -21.10 -4.48
CA PRO A 34 -20.61 -21.72 -5.77
C PRO A 34 -20.90 -20.85 -7.00
N ASP A 35 -21.80 -19.89 -6.87
CA ASP A 35 -22.18 -18.91 -7.89
C ASP A 35 -21.34 -17.62 -7.86
N ASP A 36 -20.34 -17.53 -6.98
CA ASP A 36 -19.37 -16.45 -7.02
C ASP A 36 -18.35 -16.65 -8.16
N ASP A 37 -17.90 -15.55 -8.73
CA ASP A 37 -16.75 -15.47 -9.62
C ASP A 37 -15.54 -14.91 -8.86
N PHE A 38 -14.37 -15.52 -9.11
CA PHE A 38 -13.07 -15.01 -8.70
C PHE A 38 -12.14 -14.94 -9.91
N VAL A 39 -11.40 -13.85 -10.05
CA VAL A 39 -10.43 -13.68 -11.14
C VAL A 39 -9.01 -13.94 -10.62
N SER A 40 -8.42 -15.05 -11.04
CA SER A 40 -7.07 -15.50 -10.68
C SER A 40 -6.04 -14.89 -11.63
N PHE A 41 -5.59 -13.68 -11.33
CA PHE A 41 -4.54 -12.99 -12.10
C PHE A 41 -3.19 -12.91 -11.36
N LEU A 42 -3.12 -13.36 -10.11
CA LEU A 42 -1.86 -13.36 -9.37
C LEU A 42 -1.05 -14.61 -9.75
N PRO A 43 0.29 -14.57 -9.61
CA PRO A 43 1.11 -15.74 -9.89
C PRO A 43 0.70 -16.93 -9.02
N PHE A 44 0.38 -18.08 -9.64
CA PHE A 44 -0.05 -19.29 -8.92
C PHE A 44 0.98 -19.86 -7.94
N ALA A 45 2.26 -19.49 -8.11
CA ALA A 45 3.33 -19.83 -7.16
C ALA A 45 3.26 -19.02 -5.85
N TRP A 46 2.53 -17.91 -5.83
CA TRP A 46 2.35 -17.07 -4.66
C TRP A 46 1.27 -17.66 -3.75
N ILE A 47 1.56 -17.73 -2.44
CA ILE A 47 0.63 -18.31 -1.46
C ILE A 47 -0.73 -17.62 -1.46
N GLY A 48 -0.76 -16.33 -1.79
CA GLY A 48 -1.97 -15.54 -1.87
C GLY A 48 -2.95 -16.01 -2.97
N GLU A 49 -2.44 -16.51 -4.09
CA GLU A 49 -3.28 -17.12 -5.13
C GLU A 49 -3.71 -18.53 -4.69
N GLN A 50 -2.78 -19.32 -4.14
CA GLN A 50 -3.08 -20.68 -3.69
C GLN A 50 -4.13 -20.72 -2.57
N MET A 51 -4.11 -19.76 -1.64
CA MET A 51 -5.11 -19.70 -0.58
C MET A 51 -6.53 -19.44 -1.11
N MET A 52 -6.67 -18.63 -2.17
CA MET A 52 -7.97 -18.36 -2.78
C MET A 52 -8.37 -19.50 -3.71
N SER A 53 -7.57 -19.75 -4.74
CA SER A 53 -7.91 -20.70 -5.82
C SER A 53 -7.89 -22.16 -5.37
N ILE A 54 -6.92 -22.57 -4.56
CA ILE A 54 -6.82 -23.97 -4.11
C ILE A 54 -7.57 -24.16 -2.80
N SER A 55 -7.19 -23.45 -1.74
CA SER A 55 -7.77 -23.73 -0.42
C SER A 55 -9.24 -23.34 -0.32
N CYS A 56 -9.64 -22.16 -0.79
CA CYS A 56 -11.03 -21.73 -0.75
C CYS A 56 -11.83 -22.28 -1.95
N GLY A 57 -11.26 -22.22 -3.16
CA GLY A 57 -11.92 -22.66 -4.40
C GLY A 57 -12.37 -24.12 -4.34
N LEU A 58 -11.50 -25.04 -3.89
CA LEU A 58 -11.87 -26.46 -3.76
C LEU A 58 -12.95 -26.72 -2.69
N GLN A 59 -13.12 -25.84 -1.72
CA GLN A 59 -14.07 -26.03 -0.61
C GLN A 59 -15.40 -25.32 -0.82
N ALA A 60 -15.38 -24.14 -1.43
CA ALA A 60 -16.56 -23.32 -1.71
C ALA A 60 -17.15 -23.58 -3.10
N GLY A 61 -16.35 -24.03 -4.07
CA GLY A 61 -16.80 -24.37 -5.42
C GLY A 61 -17.14 -23.17 -6.31
N PHE A 62 -16.59 -21.99 -6.02
CA PHE A 62 -16.77 -20.81 -6.87
C PHE A 62 -15.98 -20.91 -8.19
N THR A 63 -16.39 -20.13 -9.19
CA THR A 63 -15.76 -20.16 -10.51
C THR A 63 -14.42 -19.42 -10.50
N LEU A 64 -13.36 -20.10 -10.93
CA LEU A 64 -12.02 -19.53 -11.13
C LEU A 64 -11.88 -19.09 -12.58
N ASN A 65 -11.78 -17.78 -12.79
CA ASN A 65 -11.58 -17.18 -14.10
C ASN A 65 -10.13 -16.74 -14.26
N PHE A 66 -9.53 -17.09 -15.39
CA PHE A 66 -8.15 -16.72 -15.73
C PHE A 66 -8.18 -15.66 -16.83
N PRO A 67 -7.49 -14.52 -16.63
CA PRO A 67 -7.31 -13.55 -17.70
C PRO A 67 -6.61 -14.18 -18.91
N GLU A 68 -6.88 -13.65 -20.10
CA GLU A 68 -6.26 -14.12 -21.35
C GLU A 68 -4.75 -13.82 -21.35
N GLU A 69 -4.38 -12.58 -20.99
CA GLU A 69 -3.00 -12.10 -20.92
C GLU A 69 -2.81 -11.15 -19.72
N PRO A 70 -1.57 -10.95 -19.21
CA PRO A 70 -1.29 -9.98 -18.14
C PRO A 70 -1.79 -8.56 -18.44
N GLU A 71 -1.82 -8.17 -19.71
CA GLU A 71 -2.26 -6.87 -20.20
C GLU A 71 -3.80 -6.72 -20.18
N THR A 72 -4.54 -7.83 -20.29
CA THR A 72 -6.01 -7.84 -20.35
C THR A 72 -6.66 -7.92 -18.97
N VAL A 73 -5.90 -8.17 -17.90
CA VAL A 73 -6.40 -8.38 -16.52
C VAL A 73 -7.49 -7.39 -16.10
N LEU A 74 -7.30 -6.08 -16.31
CA LEU A 74 -8.29 -5.07 -15.90
C LEU A 74 -9.56 -5.07 -16.77
N HIS A 75 -9.42 -5.41 -18.05
CA HIS A 75 -10.54 -5.56 -18.97
C HIS A 75 -11.37 -6.80 -18.57
N ASP A 76 -10.71 -7.95 -18.45
CA ASP A 76 -11.35 -9.23 -18.13
C ASP A 76 -11.98 -9.17 -16.74
N PHE A 77 -11.30 -8.56 -15.77
CA PHE A 77 -11.85 -8.31 -14.43
C PHE A 77 -13.15 -7.51 -14.49
N ARG A 78 -13.24 -6.52 -15.39
CA ARG A 78 -14.45 -5.72 -15.55
C ARG A 78 -15.57 -6.47 -16.25
N GLU A 79 -15.25 -7.26 -17.28
CA GLU A 79 -16.20 -8.09 -18.01
C GLU A 79 -16.82 -9.16 -17.11
N ILE A 80 -15.97 -9.89 -16.37
CA ILE A 80 -16.37 -10.92 -15.41
C ILE A 80 -17.10 -10.26 -14.23
N GLY A 81 -16.60 -9.14 -13.71
CA GLY A 81 -17.17 -8.44 -12.56
C GLY A 81 -17.31 -9.32 -11.33
N PRO A 82 -16.22 -9.79 -10.71
CA PRO A 82 -16.25 -10.81 -9.66
C PRO A 82 -16.90 -10.34 -8.36
N GLN A 83 -17.43 -11.30 -7.59
CA GLN A 83 -18.01 -11.11 -6.25
C GLN A 83 -16.92 -11.15 -5.17
N VAL A 84 -15.81 -11.83 -5.44
CA VAL A 84 -14.68 -11.95 -4.53
C VAL A 84 -13.39 -11.60 -5.26
N MET A 85 -12.54 -10.81 -4.61
CA MET A 85 -11.26 -10.39 -5.16
C MET A 85 -10.21 -10.44 -4.07
N PHE A 86 -9.00 -10.88 -4.42
CA PHE A 86 -7.82 -10.70 -3.60
C PHE A 86 -6.71 -10.11 -4.46
N SER A 87 -6.04 -9.07 -3.95
CA SER A 87 -4.94 -8.43 -4.65
C SER A 87 -3.95 -7.78 -3.70
N SER A 88 -2.81 -7.37 -4.22
CA SER A 88 -1.90 -6.46 -3.53
C SER A 88 -2.42 -5.02 -3.53
N ALA A 89 -1.91 -4.20 -2.61
CA ALA A 89 -2.22 -2.77 -2.53
C ALA A 89 -1.92 -2.04 -3.85
N ARG A 90 -0.93 -2.51 -4.61
CA ARG A 90 -0.53 -1.94 -5.91
C ARG A 90 -1.65 -1.89 -6.94
N LEU A 91 -2.49 -2.93 -7.02
CA LEU A 91 -3.60 -2.92 -7.98
C LEU A 91 -4.66 -1.89 -7.58
N TYR A 92 -4.96 -1.79 -6.28
CA TYR A 92 -5.86 -0.76 -5.75
C TYR A 92 -5.29 0.65 -5.99
N GLU A 93 -3.99 0.84 -5.81
CA GLU A 93 -3.30 2.09 -6.16
C GLU A 93 -3.42 2.42 -7.65
N GLN A 94 -3.25 1.43 -8.53
CA GLN A 94 -3.40 1.61 -9.97
C GLN A 94 -4.84 1.98 -10.35
N MET A 95 -5.83 1.29 -9.77
CA MET A 95 -7.25 1.62 -9.94
C MET A 95 -7.54 3.05 -9.48
N LEU A 96 -7.10 3.42 -8.27
CA LEU A 96 -7.25 4.78 -7.73
C LEU A 96 -6.60 5.82 -8.63
N ARG A 97 -5.35 5.62 -9.05
CA ARG A 97 -4.62 6.54 -9.93
C ARG A 97 -5.37 6.75 -11.24
N SER A 98 -5.91 5.68 -11.83
CA SER A 98 -6.72 5.79 -13.06
C SER A 98 -7.96 6.68 -12.87
N VAL A 99 -8.58 6.63 -11.69
CA VAL A 99 -9.71 7.50 -11.33
C VAL A 99 -9.26 8.94 -11.08
N GLN A 100 -8.16 9.13 -10.36
CA GLN A 100 -7.60 10.46 -10.06
C GLN A 100 -7.21 11.21 -11.34
N VAL A 101 -6.54 10.54 -12.29
CA VAL A 101 -6.18 11.13 -13.59
C VAL A 101 -7.44 11.52 -14.37
N LYS A 102 -8.44 10.63 -14.45
CA LYS A 102 -9.73 10.95 -15.11
C LYS A 102 -10.50 12.07 -14.41
N HIS A 103 -10.35 12.20 -13.10
CA HIS A 103 -10.93 13.29 -12.32
C HIS A 103 -10.27 14.64 -12.63
N LEU A 104 -8.95 14.67 -12.78
CA LEU A 104 -8.22 15.86 -13.23
C LEU A 104 -8.68 16.28 -14.63
N ASP A 105 -8.93 15.32 -15.52
CA ASP A 105 -9.38 15.59 -16.89
C ASP A 105 -10.87 15.92 -17.01
N ALA A 106 -11.63 15.75 -15.92
CA ALA A 106 -13.07 15.93 -15.94
C ALA A 106 -13.45 17.42 -16.01
N THR A 107 -14.51 17.70 -16.78
CA THR A 107 -15.20 19.00 -16.79
C THR A 107 -15.55 19.47 -15.38
N TYR A 108 -15.59 20.78 -15.14
CA TYR A 108 -15.87 21.37 -13.82
C TYR A 108 -17.07 20.74 -13.09
N LEU A 109 -18.21 20.57 -13.77
CA LEU A 109 -19.41 19.98 -13.18
C LEU A 109 -19.19 18.52 -12.74
N LYS A 110 -18.60 17.67 -13.59
CA LYS A 110 -18.24 16.29 -13.24
C LYS A 110 -17.25 16.24 -12.08
N ARG A 111 -16.27 17.14 -12.07
CA ARG A 111 -15.28 17.26 -10.99
C ARG A 111 -15.94 17.58 -9.65
N LYS A 112 -16.86 18.55 -9.63
CA LYS A 112 -17.62 18.93 -8.42
C LYS A 112 -18.57 17.82 -7.97
N ALA A 113 -19.27 17.17 -8.90
CA ALA A 113 -20.12 16.03 -8.58
C ALA A 113 -19.33 14.87 -7.96
N PHE A 114 -18.17 14.54 -8.52
CA PHE A 114 -17.27 13.53 -7.96
C PHE A 114 -16.79 13.92 -6.56
N GLN A 115 -16.31 15.16 -6.36
CA GLN A 115 -15.85 15.64 -5.05
C GLN A 115 -16.96 15.58 -3.99
N ALA A 116 -18.17 16.00 -4.35
CA ALA A 116 -19.33 15.94 -3.46
C ALA A 116 -19.71 14.50 -3.12
N ALA A 117 -19.77 13.61 -4.12
CA ALA A 117 -20.08 12.20 -3.92
C ALA A 117 -19.05 11.51 -3.00
N MET A 118 -17.76 11.71 -3.26
CA MET A 118 -16.68 11.17 -2.43
C MET A 118 -16.70 11.72 -1.01
N ALA A 119 -17.04 13.00 -0.81
CA ALA A 119 -17.19 13.57 0.53
C ALA A 119 -18.38 12.98 1.30
N ILE A 120 -19.52 12.76 0.62
CA ILE A 120 -20.69 12.09 1.20
C ILE A 120 -20.34 10.64 1.55
N GLY A 121 -19.73 9.92 0.61
CA GLY A 121 -19.26 8.55 0.78
C GLY A 121 -18.29 8.40 1.94
N GLY A 122 -17.31 9.31 2.05
CA GLY A 122 -16.34 9.33 3.16
C GLY A 122 -17.01 9.48 4.52
N ARG A 123 -17.98 10.41 4.65
CA ARG A 123 -18.74 10.56 5.91
C ARG A 123 -19.56 9.31 6.25
N LEU A 124 -20.17 8.65 5.26
CA LEU A 124 -20.89 7.40 5.45
C LEU A 124 -19.95 6.27 5.87
N ALA A 125 -18.77 6.18 5.27
CA ALA A 125 -17.73 5.21 5.63
C ALA A 125 -17.22 5.45 7.05
N ASP A 126 -16.92 6.70 7.44
CA ASP A 126 -16.47 7.04 8.79
C ASP A 126 -17.51 6.65 9.85
N LEU A 127 -18.81 6.89 9.57
CA LEU A 127 -19.89 6.46 10.46
C LEU A 127 -20.01 4.93 10.53
N LYS A 128 -19.78 4.23 9.41
CA LYS A 128 -19.73 2.75 9.37
C LYS A 128 -18.56 2.23 10.22
N PHE A 129 -17.37 2.80 10.09
CA PHE A 129 -16.21 2.42 10.92
C PHE A 129 -16.44 2.68 12.41
N ALA A 130 -17.11 3.79 12.74
CA ALA A 130 -17.51 4.10 14.11
C ALA A 130 -18.70 3.28 14.62
N ARG A 131 -19.25 2.35 13.80
CA ARG A 131 -20.47 1.58 14.08
C ARG A 131 -21.68 2.45 14.46
N ARG A 132 -21.77 3.65 13.89
CA ARG A 132 -22.85 4.60 14.12
C ARG A 132 -23.82 4.61 12.95
N ARG A 133 -25.12 4.70 13.25
CA ARG A 133 -26.15 4.82 12.22
C ARG A 133 -26.10 6.22 11.59
N PRO A 134 -26.01 6.34 10.25
CA PRO A 134 -26.04 7.64 9.60
C PRO A 134 -27.43 8.29 9.69
N PRO A 135 -27.50 9.62 9.85
CA PRO A 135 -28.76 10.34 9.89
C PRO A 135 -29.50 10.23 8.54
N ALA A 136 -30.83 10.33 8.57
CA ALA A 136 -31.68 10.08 7.40
C ALA A 136 -31.34 10.96 6.18
N TRP A 137 -31.02 12.25 6.40
CA TRP A 137 -30.61 13.17 5.33
C TRP A 137 -29.31 12.72 4.65
N LEU A 138 -28.34 12.22 5.40
CA LEU A 138 -27.06 11.75 4.86
C LEU A 138 -27.25 10.44 4.08
N ARG A 139 -28.17 9.58 4.53
CA ARG A 139 -28.57 8.38 3.77
C ARG A 139 -29.22 8.75 2.43
N ALA A 140 -30.10 9.76 2.43
CA ALA A 140 -30.72 10.24 1.20
C ALA A 140 -29.67 10.81 0.22
N LEU A 141 -28.75 11.64 0.71
CA LEU A 141 -27.62 12.14 -0.09
C LEU A 141 -26.72 10.99 -0.58
N GLY A 142 -26.51 9.97 0.25
CA GLY A 142 -25.80 8.75 -0.12
C GLY A 142 -26.46 8.02 -1.28
N ALA A 143 -27.79 7.89 -1.27
CA ALA A 143 -28.54 7.28 -2.36
C ALA A 143 -28.42 8.09 -3.67
N VAL A 144 -28.40 9.42 -3.58
CA VAL A 144 -28.14 10.28 -4.76
C VAL A 144 -26.72 10.08 -5.28
N ALA A 145 -25.71 10.12 -4.41
CA ALA A 145 -24.31 9.90 -4.78
C ALA A 145 -24.07 8.52 -5.39
N GLU A 146 -24.77 7.50 -4.87
CA GLU A 146 -24.75 6.13 -5.34
C GLU A 146 -25.20 6.02 -6.80
N VAL A 147 -26.36 6.59 -7.14
CA VAL A 147 -26.91 6.55 -8.51
C VAL A 147 -26.11 7.45 -9.47
N ALA A 148 -25.71 8.63 -9.01
CA ALA A 148 -25.07 9.65 -9.85
C ALA A 148 -23.61 9.31 -10.18
N VAL A 149 -22.86 8.78 -9.20
CA VAL A 149 -21.39 8.64 -9.29
C VAL A 149 -20.92 7.24 -8.88
N HIS A 150 -21.16 6.79 -7.65
CA HIS A 150 -20.45 5.61 -7.12
C HIS A 150 -20.73 4.33 -7.90
N ARG A 151 -21.99 4.07 -8.29
CA ARG A 151 -22.33 2.89 -9.09
C ARG A 151 -21.57 2.85 -10.42
N LYS A 152 -21.51 3.98 -11.13
CA LYS A 152 -20.80 4.09 -12.41
C LYS A 152 -19.29 3.94 -12.23
N LEU A 153 -18.78 4.45 -11.13
CA LEU A 153 -17.36 4.37 -10.81
C LEU A 153 -16.94 2.94 -10.46
N ARG A 154 -17.74 2.24 -9.64
CA ARG A 154 -17.54 0.82 -9.36
C ARG A 154 -17.66 -0.01 -10.64
N ASP A 155 -18.64 0.26 -11.49
CA ASP A 155 -18.77 -0.42 -12.79
C ASP A 155 -17.56 -0.23 -13.68
N HIS A 156 -17.06 1.00 -13.76
CA HIS A 156 -15.87 1.29 -14.55
C HIS A 156 -14.62 0.54 -14.06
N LEU A 157 -14.54 0.24 -12.76
CA LEU A 157 -13.45 -0.50 -12.14
C LEU A 157 -13.69 -2.02 -12.08
N GLY A 158 -14.82 -2.53 -12.58
CA GLY A 158 -15.21 -3.94 -12.44
C GLY A 158 -15.67 -4.34 -11.03
N LEU A 159 -15.92 -3.37 -10.16
CA LEU A 159 -16.26 -3.54 -8.75
C LEU A 159 -17.78 -3.45 -8.49
N SER A 160 -18.62 -3.60 -9.53
CA SER A 160 -20.08 -3.48 -9.41
C SER A 160 -20.71 -4.58 -8.55
N ARG A 161 -20.25 -5.83 -8.73
CA ARG A 161 -20.80 -7.02 -8.03
C ARG A 161 -19.96 -7.43 -6.80
N ILE A 162 -18.86 -6.72 -6.52
CA ILE A 162 -17.91 -7.12 -5.49
C ILE A 162 -18.56 -7.10 -4.09
N ARG A 163 -18.48 -8.23 -3.38
CA ARG A 163 -18.95 -8.38 -2.01
C ARG A 163 -17.80 -8.27 -1.01
N ASN A 164 -16.67 -8.90 -1.32
CA ASN A 164 -15.46 -8.88 -0.51
C ASN A 164 -14.24 -8.63 -1.39
N ALA A 165 -13.51 -7.56 -1.09
CA ALA A 165 -12.26 -7.22 -1.76
C ALA A 165 -11.14 -7.25 -0.73
N TYR A 166 -10.17 -8.14 -0.88
CA TYR A 166 -9.06 -8.31 0.06
C TYR A 166 -7.80 -7.61 -0.46
N THR A 167 -7.07 -6.99 0.45
CA THR A 167 -5.72 -6.47 0.20
C THR A 167 -4.70 -7.08 1.15
N GLY A 168 -3.58 -7.56 0.62
CA GLY A 168 -2.49 -8.15 1.39
C GLY A 168 -1.15 -8.13 0.66
N GLY A 169 -0.11 -8.69 1.27
CA GLY A 169 1.24 -8.72 0.70
C GLY A 169 2.02 -7.39 0.77
N SER A 170 1.33 -6.27 0.93
CA SER A 170 1.89 -4.96 1.25
C SER A 170 0.85 -4.11 1.99
N ALA A 171 1.31 -3.17 2.82
CA ALA A 171 0.43 -2.21 3.46
C ALA A 171 -0.29 -1.35 2.41
N MET A 172 -1.59 -1.12 2.60
CA MET A 172 -2.34 -0.16 1.81
C MET A 172 -2.50 1.12 2.64
N GLY A 173 -2.25 2.29 2.05
CA GLY A 173 -2.41 3.53 2.79
C GLY A 173 -3.89 3.77 3.18
N GLN A 174 -4.08 4.48 4.30
CA GLN A 174 -5.41 4.71 4.86
C GLN A 174 -6.31 5.53 3.93
N GLU A 175 -5.74 6.46 3.17
CA GLU A 175 -6.51 7.29 2.24
C GLU A 175 -7.00 6.44 1.05
N GLN A 176 -6.18 5.52 0.53
CA GLN A 176 -6.59 4.51 -0.45
C GLN A 176 -7.74 3.67 0.12
N PHE A 177 -7.58 3.16 1.35
CA PHE A 177 -8.59 2.35 2.02
C PHE A 177 -9.93 3.09 2.12
N ARG A 178 -9.91 4.33 2.64
CA ARG A 178 -11.10 5.17 2.79
C ARG A 178 -11.74 5.52 1.45
N PHE A 179 -10.95 5.73 0.41
CA PHE A 179 -11.46 6.00 -0.93
C PHE A 179 -12.38 4.88 -1.44
N PHE A 180 -11.94 3.63 -1.35
CA PHE A 180 -12.76 2.48 -1.78
C PHE A 180 -14.01 2.31 -0.93
N HIS A 181 -13.92 2.47 0.38
CA HIS A 181 -15.08 2.43 1.28
C HIS A 181 -16.06 3.58 1.02
N ALA A 182 -15.58 4.77 0.69
CA ALA A 182 -16.43 5.90 0.33
C ALA A 182 -17.26 5.62 -0.93
N MET A 183 -16.72 4.86 -1.88
CA MET A 183 -17.45 4.37 -3.05
C MET A 183 -18.32 3.14 -2.76
N GLY A 184 -18.38 2.65 -1.51
CA GLY A 184 -19.18 1.48 -1.13
C GLY A 184 -18.52 0.12 -1.41
N VAL A 185 -17.23 0.07 -1.72
CA VAL A 185 -16.49 -1.19 -1.90
C VAL A 185 -16.03 -1.70 -0.53
N ASN A 186 -16.37 -2.94 -0.19
CA ASN A 186 -15.99 -3.58 1.07
C ASN A 186 -14.55 -4.09 1.02
N VAL A 187 -13.58 -3.17 1.00
CA VAL A 187 -12.16 -3.52 1.03
C VAL A 187 -11.75 -3.92 2.44
N LYS A 188 -11.02 -5.02 2.58
CA LYS A 188 -10.58 -5.59 3.83
C LYS A 188 -9.08 -5.79 3.80
N GLN A 189 -8.41 -5.31 4.83
CA GLN A 189 -7.01 -5.66 5.03
C GLN A 189 -6.93 -7.05 5.64
N ILE A 190 -5.90 -7.77 5.21
CA ILE A 190 -5.55 -9.08 5.74
C ILE A 190 -4.06 -9.10 6.07
N TYR A 191 -3.70 -9.92 7.05
CA TYR A 191 -2.32 -10.19 7.39
C TYR A 191 -2.08 -11.69 7.44
N GLY A 192 -0.88 -12.05 7.01
CA GLY A 192 -0.35 -13.39 7.04
C GLY A 192 0.81 -13.55 6.07
N GLN A 193 1.35 -14.76 6.03
CA GLN A 193 2.59 -15.09 5.35
C GLN A 193 2.57 -16.53 4.83
N THR A 194 3.61 -16.92 4.08
CA THR A 194 3.66 -18.26 3.47
C THR A 194 3.69 -19.35 4.54
N GLU A 195 4.35 -19.08 5.65
CA GLU A 195 4.61 -19.94 6.78
C GLU A 195 3.34 -20.26 7.59
N ILE A 196 2.23 -19.54 7.34
CA ILE A 196 0.89 -19.79 7.91
C ILE A 196 -0.18 -20.05 6.83
N ALA A 197 0.26 -20.53 5.66
CA ALA A 197 -0.60 -20.90 4.55
C ALA A 197 -1.44 -19.76 3.95
N GLY A 198 -0.99 -18.50 4.09
CA GLY A 198 -1.72 -17.34 3.58
C GLY A 198 -2.19 -16.44 4.71
N ILE A 199 -3.50 -16.41 5.00
CA ILE A 199 -4.11 -15.48 5.96
C ILE A 199 -4.15 -16.05 7.37
N SER A 200 -3.84 -15.21 8.36
CA SER A 200 -4.04 -15.48 9.78
C SER A 200 -4.94 -14.45 10.47
N VAL A 201 -5.03 -13.23 9.91
CA VAL A 201 -5.76 -12.09 10.48
C VAL A 201 -6.51 -11.35 9.37
N LEU A 202 -7.73 -10.89 9.67
CA LEU A 202 -8.68 -10.37 8.69
C LEU A 202 -9.65 -9.35 9.30
N HIS A 203 -9.93 -8.27 8.55
CA HIS A 203 -11.09 -7.39 8.81
C HIS A 203 -12.42 -8.09 8.54
N ARG A 204 -13.39 -7.93 9.45
CA ARG A 204 -14.77 -8.42 9.25
C ARG A 204 -15.63 -7.31 8.65
N SER A 205 -16.68 -7.65 7.90
CA SER A 205 -17.51 -6.65 7.18
C SER A 205 -18.16 -5.60 8.10
N ASP A 206 -18.44 -5.97 9.34
CA ASP A 206 -19.04 -5.16 10.40
C ASP A 206 -18.01 -4.61 11.41
N ASP A 207 -16.74 -5.00 11.27
CA ASP A 207 -15.65 -4.64 12.16
C ASP A 207 -14.37 -4.28 11.39
N ILE A 208 -14.33 -3.04 10.91
CA ILE A 208 -13.24 -2.49 10.12
C ILE A 208 -12.68 -1.26 10.82
N LYS A 209 -11.38 -1.34 11.15
CA LYS A 209 -10.58 -0.20 11.58
C LYS A 209 -9.52 0.08 10.52
N PRO A 210 -9.54 1.25 9.84
CA PRO A 210 -8.61 1.56 8.75
C PRO A 210 -7.12 1.41 9.10
N ASP A 211 -6.78 1.55 10.37
CA ASP A 211 -5.39 1.59 10.85
C ASP A 211 -4.88 0.19 11.27
N THR A 212 -5.70 -0.84 11.09
CA THR A 212 -5.41 -2.22 11.53
C THR A 212 -5.54 -3.19 10.36
N VAL A 213 -5.11 -4.44 10.55
CA VAL A 213 -5.33 -5.55 9.61
C VAL A 213 -6.45 -6.50 10.05
N GLY A 214 -7.15 -6.16 11.13
CA GLY A 214 -8.29 -6.92 11.64
C GLY A 214 -7.94 -7.86 12.79
N LYS A 215 -8.72 -8.91 12.97
CA LYS A 215 -8.58 -9.85 14.09
C LYS A 215 -8.27 -11.25 13.58
N PRO A 216 -7.67 -12.13 14.41
CA PRO A 216 -7.40 -13.50 14.02
C PRO A 216 -8.63 -14.21 13.44
N ILE A 217 -8.39 -15.04 12.42
CA ILE A 217 -9.40 -15.96 11.90
C ILE A 217 -9.61 -17.13 12.90
N PRO A 218 -10.70 -17.90 12.80
CA PRO A 218 -10.93 -19.04 13.68
C PRO A 218 -9.74 -19.99 13.76
N GLU A 219 -9.57 -20.66 14.90
CA GLU A 219 -8.45 -21.58 15.20
C GLU A 219 -7.05 -20.92 15.12
N THR A 220 -6.96 -19.58 15.10
CA THR A 220 -5.69 -18.85 15.06
C THR A 220 -5.55 -17.97 16.30
N GLU A 221 -4.43 -18.14 17.00
CA GLU A 221 -4.03 -17.32 18.14
C GLU A 221 -2.91 -16.38 17.73
N VAL A 222 -2.98 -15.12 18.18
CA VAL A 222 -1.95 -14.10 17.94
C VAL A 222 -1.49 -13.53 19.27
N ARG A 223 -0.18 -13.43 19.45
CA ARG A 223 0.46 -12.81 20.62
C ARG A 223 1.53 -11.84 20.15
N ILE A 224 1.79 -10.79 20.92
CA ILE A 224 2.91 -9.89 20.71
C ILE A 224 4.01 -10.25 21.70
N SER A 225 5.25 -10.43 21.22
CA SER A 225 6.41 -10.69 22.06
C SER A 225 6.84 -9.43 22.83
N GLU A 226 7.75 -9.58 23.79
CA GLU A 226 8.33 -8.43 24.52
C GLU A 226 9.05 -7.43 23.60
N THR A 227 9.55 -7.91 22.45
CA THR A 227 10.23 -7.06 21.45
C THR A 227 9.27 -6.39 20.47
N GLY A 228 7.98 -6.74 20.51
CA GLY A 228 6.95 -6.27 19.58
C GLY A 228 6.74 -7.18 18.37
N GLU A 229 7.36 -8.36 18.33
CA GLU A 229 7.19 -9.33 17.25
C GLU A 229 5.80 -9.99 17.30
N ILE A 230 5.17 -10.15 16.14
CA ILE A 230 3.89 -10.84 15.99
C ILE A 230 4.14 -12.35 15.99
N LEU A 231 3.58 -13.05 16.97
CA LEU A 231 3.64 -14.49 17.10
C LEU A 231 2.28 -15.07 16.73
N SER A 232 2.26 -16.14 15.93
CA SER A 232 1.01 -16.81 15.53
C SER A 232 1.03 -18.30 15.82
N ARG A 233 -0.08 -18.85 16.31
CA ARG A 233 -0.29 -20.29 16.45
C ARG A 233 -1.60 -20.67 15.76
N SER A 234 -1.53 -21.63 14.85
CA SER A 234 -2.68 -22.03 14.00
C SER A 234 -2.43 -23.41 13.41
N PRO A 235 -3.48 -24.21 13.13
CA PRO A 235 -3.34 -25.43 12.33
C PRO A 235 -2.86 -25.16 10.90
N SER A 236 -2.86 -23.90 10.46
CA SER A 236 -2.34 -23.47 9.16
C SER A 236 -0.82 -23.24 9.13
N VAL A 237 -0.15 -23.30 10.29
CA VAL A 237 1.30 -23.14 10.37
C VAL A 237 2.00 -24.30 9.67
N PHE A 238 2.98 -23.97 8.82
CA PHE A 238 3.81 -24.91 8.07
C PHE A 238 4.57 -25.90 8.97
N LEU A 239 5.09 -26.97 8.38
CA LEU A 239 5.94 -27.94 9.09
C LEU A 239 7.37 -27.43 9.33
N GLY A 240 7.74 -26.33 8.68
CA GLY A 240 9.11 -25.81 8.63
C GLY A 240 9.61 -25.60 7.21
N TYR A 241 10.90 -25.30 7.09
CA TYR A 241 11.57 -25.10 5.82
C TYR A 241 12.25 -26.38 5.33
N TYR A 242 12.01 -26.71 4.06
CA TYR A 242 12.59 -27.87 3.39
C TYR A 242 14.11 -27.87 3.46
N LYS A 243 14.68 -28.93 4.06
CA LYS A 243 16.13 -29.13 4.24
C LYS A 243 16.83 -27.97 4.95
N ASN A 244 16.12 -27.21 5.79
CA ASN A 244 16.70 -26.09 6.53
C ASN A 244 16.23 -26.10 8.01
N PRO A 245 16.81 -26.99 8.85
CA PRO A 245 16.41 -27.14 10.25
C PRO A 245 16.72 -25.89 11.09
N GLU A 246 17.79 -25.16 10.77
CA GLU A 246 18.17 -23.92 11.48
C GLU A 246 17.12 -22.83 11.27
N ALA A 247 16.76 -22.53 10.02
CA ALA A 247 15.70 -21.56 9.74
C ALA A 247 14.34 -22.01 10.31
N THR A 248 14.11 -23.33 10.36
CA THR A 248 12.89 -23.90 10.95
C THR A 248 12.83 -23.64 12.46
N ALA A 249 13.89 -23.95 13.20
CA ALA A 249 13.97 -23.69 14.63
C ALA A 249 13.95 -22.19 14.96
N ALA A 250 14.47 -21.35 14.06
CA ALA A 250 14.38 -19.90 14.21
C ALA A 250 12.93 -19.38 14.06
N ALA A 251 12.17 -19.93 13.12
CA ALA A 251 10.79 -19.50 12.81
C ALA A 251 9.72 -20.20 13.66
N LEU A 252 9.93 -21.44 14.11
CA LEU A 252 8.99 -22.22 14.92
C LEU A 252 9.58 -22.52 16.29
N ARG A 253 8.97 -21.97 17.34
CA ARG A 253 9.38 -22.18 18.74
C ARG A 253 8.15 -22.49 19.57
N ASP A 254 8.14 -23.64 20.25
CA ASP A 254 7.04 -24.06 21.13
C ASP A 254 5.64 -24.01 20.48
N GLY A 255 5.57 -24.32 19.18
CA GLY A 255 4.34 -24.28 18.37
C GLY A 255 3.90 -22.88 17.93
N TRP A 256 4.69 -21.84 18.22
CA TRP A 256 4.48 -20.48 17.74
C TRP A 256 5.35 -20.19 16.53
N LEU A 257 4.73 -19.61 15.51
CA LEU A 257 5.39 -18.98 14.37
C LEU A 257 5.87 -17.58 14.76
N HIS A 258 7.19 -17.42 14.77
CA HIS A 258 7.89 -16.14 14.83
C HIS A 258 7.90 -15.52 13.43
N SER A 259 7.07 -14.51 13.24
CA SER A 259 6.83 -13.90 11.92
C SER A 259 8.00 -13.08 11.39
N GLY A 260 8.87 -12.55 12.26
CA GLY A 260 9.80 -11.48 11.92
C GLY A 260 9.12 -10.15 11.58
N ASP A 261 7.83 -10.00 11.89
CA ASP A 261 7.02 -8.82 11.67
C ASP A 261 6.69 -8.15 13.02
N THR A 262 6.72 -6.81 13.05
CA THR A 262 6.44 -6.02 14.25
C THR A 262 5.02 -5.48 14.23
N GLY A 263 4.32 -5.55 15.36
CA GLY A 263 2.96 -5.07 15.49
C GLY A 263 2.51 -4.97 16.95
N PHE A 264 1.26 -4.56 17.13
CA PHE A 264 0.60 -4.60 18.44
C PHE A 264 -0.88 -4.92 18.29
N LEU A 265 -1.51 -5.40 19.36
CA LEU A 265 -2.96 -5.53 19.44
C LEU A 265 -3.54 -4.29 20.10
N ASP A 266 -4.56 -3.70 19.49
CA ASP A 266 -5.33 -2.62 20.10
C ASP A 266 -6.31 -3.13 21.18
N GLU A 267 -6.98 -2.21 21.86
CA GLU A 267 -7.92 -2.52 22.96
C GLU A 267 -9.12 -3.40 22.51
N ASP A 268 -9.48 -3.38 21.23
CA ASP A 268 -10.56 -4.19 20.67
C ASP A 268 -10.05 -5.52 20.08
N GLY A 269 -8.76 -5.83 20.24
CA GLY A 269 -8.11 -7.05 19.75
C GLY A 269 -7.81 -7.04 18.26
N HIS A 270 -7.78 -5.87 17.60
CA HIS A 270 -7.27 -5.77 16.24
C HIS A 270 -5.75 -5.72 16.23
N LEU A 271 -5.15 -6.47 15.31
CA LEU A 271 -3.73 -6.38 15.01
C LEU A 271 -3.45 -5.13 14.17
N VAL A 272 -2.54 -4.30 14.66
CA VAL A 272 -1.88 -3.27 13.87
C VAL A 272 -0.52 -3.82 13.44
N PHE A 273 -0.39 -4.06 12.14
CA PHE A 273 0.89 -4.39 11.53
C PHE A 273 1.66 -3.09 11.26
N PHE A 274 2.91 -3.02 11.73
CA PHE A 274 3.79 -1.87 11.47
C PHE A 274 4.66 -2.11 10.24
N ASP A 275 5.63 -3.02 10.37
CA ASP A 275 6.60 -3.34 9.33
C ASP A 275 7.33 -4.64 9.68
N ARG A 276 8.18 -5.12 8.78
CA ARG A 276 9.16 -6.16 9.14
C ARG A 276 10.06 -5.64 10.24
N THR A 277 10.36 -6.48 11.24
CA THR A 277 11.20 -6.08 12.38
C THR A 277 12.57 -5.54 11.96
N GLN A 278 13.11 -6.04 10.84
CA GLN A 278 14.39 -5.57 10.27
C GLN A 278 14.28 -4.23 9.52
N ASP A 279 13.09 -3.87 9.04
CA ASP A 279 12.84 -2.65 8.26
C ASP A 279 12.37 -1.46 9.15
N VAL A 280 12.06 -1.72 10.43
CA VAL A 280 11.72 -0.67 11.41
C VAL A 280 12.95 0.20 11.69
N MET A 281 12.82 1.51 11.47
CA MET A 281 13.87 2.48 11.75
C MET A 281 13.65 3.15 13.10
N VAL A 282 14.75 3.58 13.70
CA VAL A 282 14.76 4.30 14.98
C VAL A 282 15.37 5.68 14.76
N LEU A 283 14.68 6.73 15.21
CA LEU A 283 15.19 8.10 15.29
C LEU A 283 16.24 8.20 16.41
N ARG A 284 17.04 9.28 16.40
CA ARG A 284 18.05 9.53 17.44
C ARG A 284 17.47 9.62 18.86
N ASP A 285 16.20 10.01 18.99
CA ASP A 285 15.49 10.11 20.27
C ASP A 285 14.88 8.77 20.75
N GLY A 286 15.09 7.68 20.00
CA GLY A 286 14.58 6.36 20.31
C GLY A 286 13.18 6.06 19.75
N ASN A 287 12.51 7.05 19.13
CA ASN A 287 11.21 6.82 18.51
C ASN A 287 11.34 5.91 17.28
N ARG A 288 10.49 4.87 17.22
CA ARG A 288 10.45 3.92 16.11
C ARG A 288 9.47 4.39 15.03
N PHE A 289 9.82 4.20 13.76
CA PHE A 289 8.94 4.49 12.63
C PHE A 289 9.12 3.48 11.50
N SER A 290 8.07 3.30 10.70
CA SER A 290 8.13 2.56 9.43
C SER A 290 8.29 3.57 8.29
N PRO A 291 9.38 3.52 7.51
CA PRO A 291 9.52 4.32 6.30
C PRO A 291 8.43 3.99 5.28
N LEU A 292 8.13 2.70 5.09
CA LEU A 292 7.17 2.22 4.10
C LEU A 292 5.76 2.77 4.35
N TYR A 293 5.38 2.88 5.62
CA TYR A 293 4.10 3.47 6.01
C TYR A 293 3.96 4.93 5.54
N LEU A 294 5.01 5.74 5.72
CA LEU A 294 5.03 7.14 5.29
C LEU A 294 5.13 7.27 3.77
N GLU A 295 5.94 6.44 3.12
CA GLU A 295 6.09 6.38 1.66
C GLU A 295 4.74 6.06 0.99
N SER A 296 4.00 5.11 1.53
CA SER A 296 2.67 4.72 1.02
C SER A 296 1.62 5.83 1.17
N ARG A 297 1.71 6.64 2.24
CA ARG A 297 0.86 7.83 2.42
C ARG A 297 1.18 8.91 1.40
N LEU A 298 2.46 9.18 1.11
CA LEU A 298 2.87 10.15 0.09
C LEU A 298 2.38 9.74 -1.30
N LYS A 299 2.50 8.44 -1.64
CA LYS A 299 2.10 7.88 -2.93
C LYS A 299 0.59 7.81 -3.18
N PHE A 300 -0.24 8.18 -2.20
CA PHE A 300 -1.68 8.38 -2.42
C PHE A 300 -1.96 9.57 -3.34
N SER A 301 -1.08 10.57 -3.33
CA SER A 301 -1.17 11.71 -4.23
C SER A 301 -0.80 11.31 -5.65
N PRO A 302 -1.61 11.66 -6.66
CA PRO A 302 -1.28 11.35 -8.06
C PRO A 302 -0.05 12.12 -8.56
N TYR A 303 0.40 13.14 -7.82
CA TYR A 303 1.59 13.92 -8.16
C TYR A 303 2.91 13.27 -7.72
N VAL A 304 2.86 12.21 -6.90
CA VAL A 304 4.03 11.51 -6.37
C VAL A 304 4.11 10.12 -6.99
N LYS A 305 5.16 9.87 -7.77
CA LYS A 305 5.42 8.56 -8.37
C LYS A 305 5.99 7.60 -7.34
N ASP A 306 7.08 8.02 -6.71
CA ASP A 306 7.81 7.28 -5.67
C ASP A 306 8.31 8.25 -4.59
N ALA A 307 8.47 7.73 -3.37
CA ALA A 307 8.98 8.48 -2.24
C ALA A 307 9.93 7.59 -1.44
N TRP A 308 11.00 8.17 -0.93
CA TRP A 308 11.97 7.52 -0.06
C TRP A 308 12.07 8.32 1.24
N VAL A 309 11.62 7.72 2.34
CA VAL A 309 11.67 8.33 3.66
C VAL A 309 12.96 7.93 4.36
N VAL A 310 13.66 8.92 4.88
CA VAL A 310 14.93 8.81 5.61
C VAL A 310 14.73 9.32 7.03
N GLY A 311 15.51 8.79 7.98
CA GLY A 311 15.42 9.21 9.38
C GLY A 311 16.16 8.32 10.38
N HIS A 312 16.68 7.16 9.96
CA HIS A 312 17.39 6.28 10.89
C HIS A 312 18.59 6.97 11.55
N GLU A 313 18.63 6.98 12.88
CA GLU A 313 19.64 7.68 13.69
C GLU A 313 19.74 9.19 13.45
N ARG A 314 18.69 9.78 12.86
CA ARG A 314 18.58 11.23 12.60
C ARG A 314 17.61 11.90 13.57
N PRO A 315 17.66 13.23 13.73
CA PRO A 315 16.78 13.94 14.67
C PRO A 315 15.30 13.99 14.27
N PHE A 316 14.98 13.76 12.99
CA PHE A 316 13.62 13.77 12.47
C PHE A 316 13.52 12.96 11.17
N MET A 317 12.30 12.68 10.70
CA MET A 317 12.09 12.10 9.36
C MET A 317 12.11 13.17 8.27
N ALA A 318 12.77 12.86 7.17
CA ALA A 318 12.74 13.63 5.94
C ALA A 318 12.40 12.72 4.75
N ALA A 319 12.07 13.31 3.60
CA ALA A 319 11.70 12.55 2.41
C ALA A 319 12.37 13.06 1.13
N VAL A 320 12.81 12.13 0.29
CA VAL A 320 13.19 12.37 -1.11
C VAL A 320 12.01 11.93 -1.98
N ILE A 321 11.48 12.84 -2.80
CA ILE A 321 10.23 12.64 -3.53
C ILE A 321 10.49 12.69 -5.03
N CYS A 322 10.05 11.66 -5.75
CA CYS A 322 9.98 11.66 -7.22
C CYS A 322 8.57 12.05 -7.64
N ILE A 323 8.43 13.15 -8.38
CA ILE A 323 7.14 13.55 -8.94
C ILE A 323 6.73 12.58 -10.06
N ASP A 324 5.43 12.45 -10.29
CA ASP A 324 4.94 11.78 -11.50
C ASP A 324 5.02 12.74 -12.68
N TYR A 325 5.97 12.52 -13.59
CA TYR A 325 6.26 13.47 -14.67
C TYR A 325 5.05 13.71 -15.58
N GLY A 326 4.30 12.66 -15.91
CA GLY A 326 3.15 12.78 -16.79
C GLY A 326 2.00 13.55 -16.13
N VAL A 327 1.70 13.25 -14.86
CA VAL A 327 0.60 13.91 -14.14
C VAL A 327 0.96 15.36 -13.79
N VAL A 328 2.17 15.60 -13.27
CA VAL A 328 2.62 16.95 -12.89
C VAL A 328 2.85 17.81 -14.13
N GLY A 329 3.35 17.23 -15.23
CA GLY A 329 3.50 17.92 -16.50
C GLY A 329 2.17 18.45 -17.03
N LYS A 330 1.14 17.59 -17.09
CA LYS A 330 -0.21 18.01 -17.46
C LYS A 330 -0.77 19.08 -16.51
N TRP A 331 -0.58 18.90 -15.20
CA TRP A 331 -1.03 19.89 -14.21
C TRP A 331 -0.39 21.27 -14.41
N ALA A 332 0.88 21.29 -14.87
CA ALA A 332 1.63 22.48 -15.20
C ALA A 332 1.14 23.11 -16.51
N GLU A 333 0.93 22.31 -17.56
CA GLU A 333 0.35 22.74 -18.85
C GLU A 333 -1.02 23.41 -18.66
N ASP A 334 -1.92 22.78 -17.89
CA ASP A 334 -3.26 23.31 -17.56
C ASP A 334 -3.22 24.68 -16.88
N ARG A 335 -2.08 25.05 -16.29
CA ARG A 335 -1.85 26.32 -15.57
C ARG A 335 -0.94 27.29 -16.31
N GLY A 336 -0.56 26.95 -17.55
CA GLY A 336 0.38 27.75 -18.34
C GLY A 336 1.76 27.87 -17.70
N ILE A 337 2.21 26.83 -17.00
CA ILE A 337 3.54 26.75 -16.40
C ILE A 337 4.49 26.16 -17.44
N PRO A 338 5.43 26.95 -18.00
CA PRO A 338 6.39 26.42 -18.96
C PRO A 338 7.43 25.57 -18.23
N TYR A 339 7.80 24.44 -18.82
CA TYR A 339 8.94 23.61 -18.41
C TYR A 339 9.54 22.91 -19.63
N THR A 340 10.81 22.55 -19.55
CA THR A 340 11.55 21.94 -20.67
C THR A 340 12.04 20.52 -20.38
N SER A 341 12.14 20.16 -19.11
CA SER A 341 12.64 18.86 -18.66
C SER A 341 12.01 18.46 -17.33
N TYR A 342 12.19 17.20 -16.94
CA TYR A 342 11.82 16.73 -15.61
C TYR A 342 12.52 17.54 -14.51
N ALA A 343 13.83 17.77 -14.64
CA ALA A 343 14.60 18.48 -13.62
C ALA A 343 14.05 19.89 -13.41
N ASP A 344 13.81 20.63 -14.50
CA ASP A 344 13.18 21.96 -14.49
C ASP A 344 11.81 21.95 -13.80
N LEU A 345 10.92 21.03 -14.20
CA LEU A 345 9.59 20.90 -13.60
C LEU A 345 9.63 20.53 -12.11
N SER A 346 10.49 19.58 -11.73
CA SER A 346 10.62 19.11 -10.34
C SER A 346 11.09 20.21 -9.39
N GLN A 347 11.86 21.18 -9.90
CA GLN A 347 12.42 22.29 -9.15
C GLN A 347 11.57 23.58 -9.20
N ASP A 348 10.49 23.61 -9.99
CA ASP A 348 9.58 24.74 -10.03
C ASP A 348 8.94 24.98 -8.64
N GLN A 349 8.92 26.25 -8.20
CA GLN A 349 8.40 26.61 -6.88
C GLN A 349 6.92 26.24 -6.69
N ARG A 350 6.12 26.25 -7.76
CA ARG A 350 4.70 25.88 -7.73
C ARG A 350 4.54 24.37 -7.60
N VAL A 351 5.45 23.58 -8.18
CA VAL A 351 5.51 22.12 -7.98
C VAL A 351 5.98 21.80 -6.57
N TYR A 352 6.95 22.54 -6.01
CA TYR A 352 7.30 22.42 -4.60
C TYR A 352 6.11 22.70 -3.67
N ALA A 353 5.31 23.74 -3.94
CA ALA A 353 4.09 24.00 -3.16
C ALA A 353 3.04 22.87 -3.29
N LEU A 354 2.93 22.28 -4.48
CA LEU A 354 2.06 21.13 -4.75
C LEU A 354 2.48 19.88 -3.95
N VAL A 355 3.78 19.58 -3.94
CA VAL A 355 4.35 18.46 -3.19
C VAL A 355 4.31 18.75 -1.69
N GLU A 356 4.57 19.97 -1.25
CA GLU A 356 4.46 20.35 0.17
C GLU A 356 3.03 20.12 0.69
N ALA A 357 2.01 20.49 -0.09
CA ALA A 357 0.62 20.18 0.26
C ALA A 357 0.37 18.67 0.36
N THR A 358 1.02 17.86 -0.48
CA THR A 358 0.98 16.39 -0.40
C THR A 358 1.65 15.88 0.88
N VAL A 359 2.82 16.41 1.24
CA VAL A 359 3.52 16.01 2.48
C VAL A 359 2.72 16.41 3.72
N ARG A 360 2.13 17.60 3.73
CA ARG A 360 1.20 18.04 4.78
C ARG A 360 0.03 17.09 4.90
N ALA A 361 -0.57 16.69 3.77
CA ALA A 361 -1.67 15.73 3.77
C ALA A 361 -1.25 14.39 4.37
N ALA A 362 -0.10 13.84 3.98
CA ALA A 362 0.45 12.60 4.52
C ALA A 362 0.72 12.67 6.03
N ASN A 363 1.18 13.84 6.52
CA ASN A 363 1.44 14.12 7.93
C ASN A 363 0.16 14.25 8.79
N ARG A 364 -1.03 14.41 8.19
CA ARG A 364 -2.28 14.55 8.96
C ARG A 364 -2.56 13.29 9.77
N GLY A 365 -2.93 13.50 11.03
CA GLY A 365 -3.22 12.44 12.00
C GLY A 365 -1.99 11.75 12.57
N LEU A 366 -0.75 12.13 12.17
CA LEU A 366 0.45 11.57 12.76
C LEU A 366 0.89 12.33 14.02
N PRO A 367 1.42 11.64 15.05
CA PRO A 367 2.13 12.26 16.17
C PRO A 367 3.26 13.16 15.69
N MET A 368 3.62 14.21 16.44
CA MET A 368 4.68 15.15 16.00
C MET A 368 6.01 14.45 15.70
N ALA A 369 6.39 13.47 16.51
CA ALA A 369 7.61 12.68 16.31
C ALA A 369 7.58 11.85 15.01
N ALA A 370 6.39 11.51 14.50
CA ALA A 370 6.17 10.69 13.31
C ALA A 370 5.98 11.48 12.01
N ARG A 371 6.09 12.82 12.04
CA ARG A 371 5.87 13.69 10.87
C ARG A 371 7.16 13.91 10.08
N ILE A 372 7.02 13.95 8.76
CA ILE A 372 8.06 14.38 7.83
C ILE A 372 8.26 15.89 8.01
N GLN A 373 9.46 16.32 8.40
CA GLN A 373 9.76 17.74 8.68
C GLN A 373 10.38 18.46 7.48
N LYS A 374 11.18 17.75 6.68
CA LYS A 374 11.83 18.31 5.49
C LYS A 374 11.67 17.36 4.31
N PHE A 375 11.64 17.91 3.11
CA PHE A 375 11.65 17.12 1.89
C PHE A 375 12.41 17.81 0.76
N VAL A 376 12.73 17.04 -0.26
CA VAL A 376 13.33 17.50 -1.52
C VAL A 376 12.70 16.75 -2.69
N ASN A 377 12.44 17.46 -3.79
CA ASN A 377 12.04 16.82 -5.03
C ASN A 377 13.32 16.38 -5.75
N LEU A 378 13.43 15.09 -6.08
CA LEU A 378 14.56 14.57 -6.84
C LEU A 378 14.50 15.10 -8.28
N TYR A 379 15.65 15.29 -8.92
CA TYR A 379 15.79 15.79 -10.30
C TYR A 379 15.55 14.73 -11.38
N LYS A 380 15.26 13.49 -10.97
CA LYS A 380 14.85 12.38 -11.84
C LYS A 380 13.90 11.46 -11.08
N GLU A 381 13.32 10.49 -11.78
CA GLU A 381 12.59 9.38 -11.18
C GLU A 381 13.56 8.25 -10.81
N PHE A 382 13.19 7.39 -9.85
CA PHE A 382 13.96 6.19 -9.55
C PHE A 382 13.85 5.14 -10.65
N ASP A 383 14.98 4.53 -10.99
CA ASP A 383 15.07 3.53 -12.04
C ASP A 383 15.62 2.18 -11.52
N ALA A 384 15.08 1.08 -12.03
CA ALA A 384 15.58 -0.26 -11.71
C ALA A 384 16.92 -0.55 -12.38
N ASP A 385 17.20 0.04 -13.55
CA ASP A 385 18.45 -0.16 -14.28
C ASP A 385 19.61 0.66 -13.68
N ASP A 386 19.29 1.71 -12.91
CA ASP A 386 20.23 2.46 -12.08
C ASP A 386 20.52 1.79 -10.72
N ASP A 387 20.02 0.57 -10.49
CA ASP A 387 20.08 -0.16 -9.22
C ASP A 387 19.38 0.53 -8.03
N GLU A 388 18.54 1.53 -8.28
CA GLU A 388 17.81 2.28 -7.24
C GLU A 388 16.56 1.53 -6.77
N LEU A 389 15.96 0.78 -7.70
CA LEU A 389 14.82 -0.09 -7.47
C LEU A 389 15.16 -1.54 -7.81
N THR A 390 14.49 -2.48 -7.16
CA THR A 390 14.40 -3.86 -7.69
C THR A 390 13.53 -3.89 -8.94
N ARG A 391 13.58 -4.98 -9.72
CA ARG A 391 12.62 -5.24 -10.83
C ARG A 391 11.16 -5.22 -10.38
N THR A 392 10.91 -5.53 -9.11
CA THR A 392 9.58 -5.44 -8.47
C THR A 392 9.25 -4.03 -7.94
N ARG A 393 10.10 -3.03 -8.23
CA ARG A 393 10.02 -1.64 -7.80
C ARG A 393 10.12 -1.42 -6.27
N LYS A 394 10.88 -2.24 -5.56
CA LYS A 394 11.24 -2.02 -4.14
C LYS A 394 12.51 -1.16 -4.06
N LEU A 395 12.54 -0.16 -3.18
CA LEU A 395 13.72 0.69 -2.96
C LEU A 395 14.91 -0.11 -2.41
N ARG A 396 16.09 0.08 -3.02
CA ARG A 396 17.37 -0.42 -2.51
C ARG A 396 18.00 0.62 -1.58
N ARG A 397 17.48 0.71 -0.36
CA ARG A 397 17.76 1.78 0.61
C ARG A 397 19.25 2.04 0.85
N SER A 398 20.05 1.00 1.11
CA SER A 398 21.49 1.16 1.35
C SER A 398 22.22 1.78 0.16
N PHE A 399 21.89 1.33 -1.06
CA PHE A 399 22.44 1.91 -2.29
C PHE A 399 22.01 3.36 -2.49
N LEU A 400 20.75 3.69 -2.17
CA LEU A 400 20.25 5.06 -2.22
C LEU A 400 20.94 5.97 -1.20
N GLU A 401 21.18 5.49 0.03
CA GLU A 401 21.90 6.22 1.08
C GLU A 401 23.32 6.57 0.63
N ASP A 402 24.01 5.64 -0.03
CA ASP A 402 25.36 5.86 -0.56
C ASP A 402 25.33 6.82 -1.77
N ARG A 403 24.47 6.54 -2.76
CA ARG A 403 24.40 7.31 -4.03
C ARG A 403 23.93 8.75 -3.81
N TYR A 404 22.99 8.97 -2.89
CA TYR A 404 22.38 10.27 -2.64
C TYR A 404 22.79 10.87 -1.29
N LYS A 405 23.94 10.45 -0.76
CA LYS A 405 24.46 10.88 0.53
C LYS A 405 24.44 12.40 0.72
N GLU A 406 24.88 13.15 -0.29
CA GLU A 406 24.92 14.62 -0.25
C GLU A 406 23.51 15.23 -0.09
N ILE A 407 22.51 14.67 -0.78
CA ILE A 407 21.11 15.10 -0.66
C ILE A 407 20.59 14.79 0.74
N VAL A 408 20.84 13.57 1.22
CA VAL A 408 20.38 13.13 2.55
C VAL A 408 21.02 13.97 3.65
N ASP A 409 22.32 14.20 3.60
CA ASP A 409 23.02 15.00 4.60
C ASP A 409 22.51 16.45 4.58
N ALA A 410 22.30 17.03 3.38
CA ALA A 410 21.77 18.38 3.26
C ALA A 410 20.37 18.55 3.88
N LEU A 411 19.49 17.52 3.84
CA LEU A 411 18.19 17.54 4.53
C LEU A 411 18.32 17.75 6.05
N TYR A 412 19.45 17.36 6.66
CA TYR A 412 19.70 17.51 8.10
C TYR A 412 20.61 18.69 8.45
N LEU A 413 21.13 19.40 7.44
CA LEU A 413 21.86 20.64 7.61
C LEU A 413 20.90 21.85 7.52
N ASP A 414 21.40 23.02 7.89
CA ASP A 414 20.71 24.29 7.73
C ASP A 414 20.91 24.86 6.30
N ALA A 415 20.77 23.99 5.30
CA ALA A 415 20.91 24.34 3.89
C ALA A 415 19.54 24.58 3.24
N GLU A 416 19.42 25.61 2.42
CA GLU A 416 18.21 25.88 1.63
C GLU A 416 18.19 25.12 0.29
N SER A 417 19.36 24.68 -0.18
CA SER A 417 19.51 23.93 -1.42
C SER A 417 20.79 23.09 -1.42
N VAL A 418 20.81 22.04 -2.24
CA VAL A 418 22.00 21.23 -2.52
C VAL A 418 22.25 21.19 -4.02
N GLY A 419 23.48 21.51 -4.44
CA GLY A 419 23.90 21.38 -5.83
C GLY A 419 24.32 19.94 -6.10
N ILE A 420 23.81 19.36 -7.19
CA ILE A 420 24.16 18.02 -7.63
C ILE A 420 24.77 18.11 -9.03
N ASP A 421 25.94 17.51 -9.22
CA ASP A 421 26.52 17.23 -10.53
C ASP A 421 26.45 15.71 -10.73
N SER A 422 25.38 15.26 -11.40
CA SER A 422 25.15 13.83 -11.63
C SER A 422 25.29 13.50 -13.11
N THR A 423 25.99 12.41 -13.37
CA THR A 423 26.13 11.87 -14.72
C THR A 423 25.03 10.84 -14.95
N ILE A 424 24.07 11.12 -15.84
CA ILE A 424 23.08 10.14 -16.29
C ILE A 424 23.58 9.46 -17.56
N THR A 425 23.61 8.14 -17.53
CA THR A 425 23.84 7.31 -18.72
C THR A 425 22.48 6.82 -19.23
N TYR A 426 22.09 7.24 -20.43
CA TYR A 426 20.88 6.78 -21.10
C TYR A 426 21.08 5.35 -21.64
N GLU A 427 19.97 4.64 -21.89
CA GLU A 427 19.98 3.28 -22.44
C GLU A 427 20.73 3.16 -23.78
N ASP A 428 20.79 4.25 -24.56
CA ASP A 428 21.53 4.33 -25.82
C ASP A 428 23.04 4.59 -25.64
N GLY A 429 23.53 4.59 -24.39
CA GLY A 429 24.92 4.83 -24.02
C GLY A 429 25.32 6.31 -23.99
N ARG A 430 24.39 7.25 -24.25
CA ARG A 430 24.68 8.67 -24.11
C ARG A 430 24.87 9.03 -22.66
N VAL A 431 25.88 9.86 -22.41
CA VAL A 431 26.19 10.36 -21.07
C VAL A 431 25.84 11.85 -21.02
N SER A 432 24.95 12.24 -20.11
CA SER A 432 24.58 13.64 -19.89
C SER A 432 24.90 14.03 -18.46
N GLN A 433 25.66 15.11 -18.29
CA GLN A 433 25.79 15.76 -16.99
C GLN A 433 24.54 16.57 -16.69
N ILE A 434 23.87 16.23 -15.60
CA ILE A 434 22.81 17.02 -15.01
C ILE A 434 23.41 17.79 -13.85
N ARG A 435 23.49 19.10 -14.04
CA ARG A 435 23.67 20.04 -12.94
C ARG A 435 22.30 20.53 -12.50
N ALA A 436 21.90 20.11 -11.31
CA ALA A 436 20.63 20.52 -10.71
C ALA A 436 20.89 21.10 -9.33
N THR A 437 20.25 22.24 -9.04
CA THR A 437 20.17 22.76 -7.67
C THR A 437 18.85 22.30 -7.10
N LEU A 438 18.91 21.41 -6.12
CA LEU A 438 17.74 20.89 -5.44
C LEU A 438 17.39 21.76 -4.26
N ARG A 439 16.14 22.23 -4.20
CA ARG A 439 15.66 23.01 -3.04
C ARG A 439 15.31 22.10 -1.88
N ILE A 440 15.70 22.49 -0.67
CA ILE A 440 15.30 21.81 0.57
C ILE A 440 14.11 22.55 1.15
N ALA A 441 12.96 21.88 1.20
CA ALA A 441 11.74 22.45 1.72
C ALA A 441 11.50 21.99 3.15
N THR A 442 11.24 22.94 4.05
CA THR A 442 10.79 22.65 5.40
C THR A 442 9.27 22.72 5.45
N VAL A 443 8.63 21.67 5.94
CA VAL A 443 7.18 21.60 6.09
C VAL A 443 6.81 22.40 7.34
N THR A 444 6.38 23.65 7.18
CA THR A 444 6.06 24.51 8.33
C THR A 444 4.92 23.90 9.15
N ARG A 445 5.07 23.91 10.48
CA ARG A 445 4.05 23.43 11.43
C ARG A 445 2.77 24.22 11.20
N GLU A 446 1.65 23.56 10.90
CA GLU A 446 0.36 24.18 11.17
C GLU A 446 0.27 24.38 12.69
N GLY A 447 0.03 25.63 13.09
CA GLY A 447 -0.16 26.03 14.48
C GLY A 447 -1.48 25.58 15.06
#